data_AF-A0A947AFS7-F1
#
_entry.id   AF-A0A947AFS7-F1
#
_cell.length_a   1.000
_cell.length_b   1.000
_cell.length_c   1.000
_cell.angle_alpha   90.00
_cell.angle_beta   90.00
_cell.angle_gamma   90.00
#
_symmetry.space_group_name_H-M   'P 1'
#
loop_
_entity.id
_entity.type
_entity.pdbx_description
1 polymer ?
#
loop_
_entity_poly.entity_id
_entity_poly.type
_entity_poly.pdbx_seq_one_letter_code
_entity_poly.pdbx_strand_id
1 'polypeptide(L)' 'MDITKAKKILGEKYSFSAVDTNKVIQELNVPKNAKILDVGTGMGSLAITLAINGYKVLTGEPGDDES' A
#
# COMPACT_ATOMS: atom_id res chain seq x y z
N MET A 1 1.96 1.21 -12.03
CA MET A 1 0.59 0.84 -12.49
C MET A 1 -0.33 2.00 -12.15
N ASP A 2 -1.42 2.24 -12.88
CA ASP A 2 -2.38 3.29 -12.53
C ASP A 2 -3.35 2.84 -11.41
N ILE A 3 -3.74 3.77 -10.52
CA ILE A 3 -4.60 3.47 -9.36
C ILE A 3 -6.01 3.05 -9.77
N THR A 4 -6.57 3.62 -10.84
CA THR A 4 -7.89 3.28 -11.36
C THR A 4 -7.89 1.86 -11.92
N LYS A 5 -6.81 1.49 -12.62
CA LYS A 5 -6.62 0.12 -13.09
C LYS A 5 -6.50 -0.86 -11.92
N ALA A 6 -5.75 -0.51 -10.87
CA ALA A 6 -5.60 -1.35 -9.68
C ALA A 6 -6.95 -1.61 -8.98
N LYS A 7 -7.77 -0.57 -8.80
CA LYS A 7 -9.13 -0.69 -8.21
C LYS A 7 -10.01 -1.68 -8.97
N LYS A 8 -9.99 -1.62 -10.30
CA LYS A 8 -10.77 -2.54 -11.15
C LYS A 8 -10.33 -4.00 -10.99
N ILE A 9 -9.04 -4.25 -10.80
CA ILE A 9 -8.48 -5.61 -10.67
C ILE A 9 -8.69 -6.17 -9.26
N LEU A 10 -8.45 -5.36 -8.23
CA LEU A 10 -8.41 -5.79 -6.83
C LEU A 10 -9.78 -5.69 -6.12
N GLY A 11 -10.76 -5.06 -6.77
CA GLY A 11 -12.13 -4.99 -6.29
C GLY A 11 -12.33 -4.06 -5.09
N GLU A 12 -13.50 -4.20 -4.44
CA GLU A 12 -13.99 -3.23 -3.45
C GLU A 12 -13.15 -3.20 -2.17
N LYS A 13 -12.66 -4.35 -1.69
CA LYS A 13 -11.87 -4.42 -0.45
C LYS A 13 -10.61 -3.55 -0.51
N TYR A 14 -9.92 -3.55 -1.64
CA TYR A 14 -8.79 -2.64 -1.88
C TYR A 14 -9.27 -1.20 -2.14
N SER A 15 -10.31 -1.06 -2.97
CA SER A 15 -10.80 0.24 -3.42
C SER A 15 -11.27 1.17 -2.30
N PHE A 16 -11.68 0.61 -1.16
CA PHE A 16 -12.19 1.34 0.00
C PHE A 16 -11.26 2.48 0.44
N SER A 17 -9.96 2.21 0.58
CA SER A 17 -8.98 3.21 1.07
C SER A 17 -7.94 3.64 0.03
N ALA A 18 -7.90 2.99 -1.14
CA ALA A 18 -6.83 3.16 -2.13
C ALA A 18 -6.69 4.59 -2.66
N VAL A 19 -7.79 5.34 -2.85
CA VAL A 19 -7.75 6.70 -3.41
C VAL A 19 -7.12 7.67 -2.41
N ASP A 20 -7.60 7.66 -1.17
CA ASP A 20 -7.13 8.56 -0.13
C ASP A 20 -5.68 8.25 0.25
N THR A 21 -5.36 6.96 0.38
CA THR A 21 -3.99 6.51 0.67
C THR A 21 -3.03 6.92 -0.45
N ASN A 22 -3.43 6.77 -1.71
CA ASN A 22 -2.61 7.20 -2.85
C ASN A 22 -2.34 8.70 -2.83
N LYS A 23 -3.35 9.51 -2.47
CA LYS A 23 -3.20 10.96 -2.33
C LYS A 23 -2.16 11.31 -1.26
N VAL A 24 -2.27 10.71 -0.07
CA VAL A 24 -1.30 10.93 1.03
C VAL A 24 0.11 10.54 0.60
N ILE A 25 0.29 9.40 -0.06
CA ILE A 25 1.60 8.94 -0.54
C ILE A 25 2.23 9.94 -1.52
N GLN A 26 1.43 10.55 -2.39
CA GLN A 26 1.90 11.56 -3.35
C GLN A 26 2.27 12.88 -2.66
N GLU A 27 1.53 13.28 -1.63
CA GLU A 27 1.78 14.51 -0.86
C GLU A 27 3.02 14.41 0.04
N LEU A 28 3.33 13.23 0.58
CA LEU A 28 4.51 13.01 1.42
C LEU A 28 5.84 13.24 0.67
N ASN A 29 5.83 13.23 -0.67
CA ASN A 29 7.00 13.49 -1.51
C ASN A 29 8.26 12.68 -1.12
N VAL A 30 8.05 11.43 -0.68
CA VAL A 30 9.14 10.55 -0.27
C VAL A 30 9.99 10.15 -1.49
N PRO A 31 11.34 10.14 -1.38
CA PRO A 31 12.20 9.65 -2.44
C PRO A 31 11.85 8.21 -2.86
N LYS A 32 11.82 7.92 -4.16
CA LYS A 32 11.44 6.59 -4.68
C LYS A 32 12.39 5.46 -4.27
N ASN A 33 13.62 5.79 -3.90
CA ASN A 33 14.61 4.86 -3.37
C ASN A 33 14.55 4.69 -1.84
N ALA A 34 13.59 5.34 -1.16
CA ALA A 34 13.41 5.17 0.28
C ALA A 34 13.03 3.71 0.61
N LYS A 35 13.52 3.25 1.76
CA LYS A 35 13.09 1.98 2.35
C LYS A 35 11.81 2.23 3.13
N ILE A 36 10.74 1.53 2.76
CA ILE A 36 9.43 1.66 3.42
C ILE A 36 9.17 0.43 4.27
N LEU A 37 8.83 0.67 5.54
CA LEU A 37 8.32 -0.33 6.48
C LEU A 37 6.81 -0.08 6.66
N ASP A 38 5.99 -1.06 6.32
CA ASP A 38 4.55 -1.04 6.55
C ASP A 38 4.22 -1.81 7.84
N VAL A 39 3.81 -1.11 8.89
CA VAL A 39 3.48 -1.69 10.20
C VAL A 39 1.97 -1.80 10.33
N GLY A 40 1.47 -2.98 10.70
CA GLY A 40 0.03 -3.24 10.74
C GLY A 40 -0.56 -3.37 9.33
N THR A 41 0.11 -4.15 8.48
CA THR A 41 -0.21 -4.30 7.05
C THR A 41 -1.67 -4.72 6.81
N GLY A 42 -2.25 -5.52 7.72
CA GLY A 42 -3.62 -6.01 7.62
C GLY A 42 -3.88 -6.68 6.27
N MET A 43 -4.98 -6.35 5.59
CA MET A 43 -5.28 -6.87 4.25
C MET A 43 -4.31 -6.38 3.14
N GLY A 44 -3.31 -5.56 3.46
CA GLY A 44 -2.25 -5.14 2.53
C GLY A 44 -2.61 -3.97 1.61
N SER A 45 -3.70 -3.26 1.85
CA SER A 45 -4.14 -2.14 0.97
C SER A 45 -3.07 -1.04 0.85
N LEU A 46 -2.43 -0.67 1.97
CA LEU A 46 -1.36 0.32 2.00
C LEU A 46 -0.11 -0.18 1.28
N ALA A 47 0.41 -1.37 1.64
CA ALA A 47 1.53 -2.01 0.97
C ALA A 47 1.36 -2.08 -0.56
N ILE A 48 0.18 -2.49 -1.03
CA ILE A 48 -0.14 -2.54 -2.46
C ILE A 48 -0.10 -1.14 -3.08
N THR A 49 -0.72 -0.15 -2.43
CA THR A 49 -0.74 1.24 -2.93
C THR A 49 0.67 1.83 -3.02
N LEU A 50 1.52 1.56 -2.03
CA LEU A 50 2.94 1.95 -2.03
C LEU A 50 3.70 1.28 -3.19
N ALA A 51 3.51 -0.03 -3.40
CA ALA A 51 4.14 -0.75 -4.50
C ALA A 51 3.70 -0.20 -5.89
N ILE A 52 2.41 0.14 -6.04
CA ILE A 52 1.87 0.77 -7.26
C ILE A 52 2.54 2.11 -7.55
N ASN A 53 2.85 2.87 -6.51
CA ASN A 53 3.58 4.15 -6.56
C ASN A 53 5.10 3.99 -6.75
N GLY A 54 5.59 2.77 -6.96
CA GLY A 54 6.98 2.47 -7.29
C GLY A 54 7.91 2.32 -6.10
N TYR A 55 7.40 2.21 -4.87
CA TYR A 55 8.22 1.97 -3.69
C TYR A 55 8.53 0.48 -3.52
N LYS A 56 9.70 0.19 -2.96
CA LYS A 56 10.02 -1.14 -2.43
C LYS A 56 9.54 -1.19 -0.97
N VAL A 57 8.58 -2.05 -0.71
CA VAL A 57 7.91 -2.17 0.60
C VAL A 57 8.35 -3.47 1.26
N LEU A 58 8.73 -3.39 2.53
CA LEU A 58 8.82 -4.55 3.41
C LEU A 58 7.57 -4.58 4.31
N THR A 59 6.83 -5.67 4.24
CA THR A 59 5.71 -5.97 5.13
C THR A 59 6.18 -6.89 6.25
N GLY A 60 5.44 -6.96 7.35
CA GLY A 60 5.72 -7.86 8.44
C GLY A 60 4.49 -8.15 9.27
N GLU A 61 4.40 -9.39 9.74
CA GLU A 61 3.41 -9.87 10.69
C GLU A 61 4.19 -10.47 11.88
N PRO A 62 3.75 -10.26 13.13
CA PRO A 62 4.37 -10.91 14.27
C PRO A 62 4.35 -12.43 14.09
N GLY A 63 5.46 -13.11 14.42
CA GLY A 63 5.58 -14.55 14.21
C GLY A 63 4.70 -15.39 15.15
N ASP A 64 4.15 -14.76 16.17
CA ASP A 64 3.22 -15.30 17.16
C ASP A 64 1.76 -14.89 16.90
N ASP A 65 1.48 -14.27 15.75
CA ASP A 65 0.12 -13.95 15.33
C ASP A 65 -0.60 -15.22 14.85
N GLU A 66 -1.75 -15.50 15.46
CA GLU A 66 -2.62 -16.67 15.17
C GLU A 66 -4.01 -16.23 14.68
N SER A 67 -4.16 -14.95 14.30
CA SER A 67 -5.43 -14.38 13.86
C SER A 67 -5.96 -14.84 12.49
#